data_AF-A0A6V8MGX3-F1
#
_entry.id   AF-A0A6V8MGX3-F1
#
_cell.length_a   1.000
_cell.length_b   1.000
_cell.length_c   1.000
_cell.angle_alpha   90.00
_cell.angle_beta   90.00
_cell.angle_gamma   90.00
#
_symmetry.space_group_name_H-M   'P 1'
#
loop_
_entity.id
_entity.type
_entity.pdbx_description
1 polymer ?
#
loop_
_entity_poly.entity_id
_entity_poly.type
_entity_poly.pdbx_seq_one_letter_code
_entity_poly.pdbx_strand_id
1 'polypeptide(L)'
;MNMDQNKLTGIHLLESTIGIEFEVLANEYQELPLDNGTVNSSHKIVFQITEEEPDISSVGVLFALALMSFTYAAPRGYSFNDFIPDEEYNLGYFLEGLHFERGVLSHEADYVSGRCVKTDITFEPGGKVTISIRNRGRGADRWVIHLQGRKHVQAV
;
A
#
# COMPACT_ATOMS: atom_id res chain seq x y z
N MET A 1 -24.79 -5.57 18.05
CA MET A 1 -23.62 -6.25 17.46
C MET A 1 -22.45 -5.30 17.69
N ASN A 2 -21.58 -5.58 18.67
CA ASN A 2 -20.45 -4.70 18.96
C ASN A 2 -19.47 -4.86 17.79
N MET A 3 -19.40 -3.84 16.94
CA MET A 3 -18.45 -3.83 15.83
C MET A 3 -17.05 -3.72 16.45
N ASP A 4 -16.15 -4.62 16.06
CA ASP A 4 -14.76 -4.63 16.51
C ASP A 4 -14.14 -3.24 16.28
N GLN A 5 -13.56 -2.66 17.33
CA GLN A 5 -12.94 -1.33 17.27
C GLN A 5 -11.87 -1.26 16.20
N ASN A 6 -11.13 -2.36 15.95
CA ASN A 6 -10.13 -2.41 14.88
C ASN A 6 -10.77 -2.17 13.51
N LYS A 7 -11.93 -2.80 13.25
CA LYS A 7 -12.64 -2.68 11.97
C LYS A 7 -13.20 -1.28 11.79
N LEU A 8 -13.80 -0.71 12.84
CA LEU A 8 -14.31 0.67 12.80
C LEU A 8 -13.20 1.68 12.49
N THR A 9 -12.08 1.59 13.18
CA THR A 9 -10.95 2.48 12.95
C THR A 9 -10.36 2.30 11.54
N GLY A 10 -10.22 1.07 11.07
CA GLY A 10 -9.78 0.79 9.69
C GLY A 10 -10.72 1.42 8.65
N ILE A 11 -12.04 1.33 8.84
CA ILE A 11 -13.02 1.97 7.97
C ILE A 11 -12.85 3.49 7.97
N HIS A 12 -12.72 4.12 9.13
CA HIS A 12 -12.53 5.58 9.21
C HIS A 12 -11.24 6.05 8.51
N LEU A 13 -10.14 5.29 8.62
CA LEU A 13 -8.91 5.58 7.89
C LEU A 13 -9.10 5.51 6.37
N LEU A 14 -9.93 4.57 5.88
CA LEU A 14 -10.25 4.49 4.45
C LEU A 14 -11.15 5.64 4.00
N GLU A 15 -12.18 5.97 4.78
CA GLU A 15 -13.11 7.07 4.49
C GLU A 15 -12.39 8.42 4.37
N SER A 16 -11.33 8.64 5.18
CA SER A 16 -10.54 9.88 5.13
C SER A 16 -9.50 9.92 4.01
N THR A 17 -9.33 8.84 3.26
CA THR A 17 -8.19 8.67 2.33
C THR A 17 -8.63 8.43 0.89
N ILE A 18 -9.69 7.65 0.67
CA ILE A 18 -10.16 7.35 -0.67
C ILE A 18 -10.76 8.60 -1.31
N GLY A 19 -10.32 8.92 -2.54
CA GLY A 19 -10.74 10.11 -3.27
C GLY A 19 -9.83 11.33 -3.08
N ILE A 20 -8.69 11.14 -2.40
CA ILE A 20 -7.68 12.18 -2.21
C ILE A 20 -7.07 12.62 -3.55
N GLU A 21 -6.85 13.92 -3.70
CA GLU A 21 -6.27 14.50 -4.90
C GLU A 21 -4.75 14.41 -4.87
N PHE A 22 -4.18 13.89 -5.96
CA PHE A 22 -2.74 13.78 -6.13
C PHE A 22 -2.34 13.64 -7.60
N GLU A 23 -1.07 13.95 -7.86
CA GLU A 23 -0.44 13.80 -9.16
C GLU A 23 0.67 12.74 -9.12
N VAL A 24 0.69 11.83 -10.09
CA VAL A 24 1.77 10.84 -10.22
C VAL A 24 2.98 11.51 -10.85
N LEU A 25 4.09 11.55 -10.11
CA LEU A 25 5.36 12.15 -10.53
C LEU A 25 6.26 11.15 -11.28
N ALA A 26 6.26 9.89 -10.85
CA ALA A 26 7.07 8.84 -11.46
C ALA A 26 6.39 7.47 -11.33
N ASN A 27 6.57 6.62 -12.34
CA ASN A 27 6.11 5.23 -12.35
C ASN A 27 7.13 4.36 -13.09
N GLU A 28 7.96 3.64 -12.32
CA GLU A 28 9.10 2.87 -12.80
C GLU A 28 8.86 1.39 -12.55
N TYR A 29 8.79 0.59 -13.61
CA TYR A 29 8.66 -0.87 -13.51
C TYR A 29 9.84 -1.55 -14.20
N GLN A 30 10.40 -2.56 -13.53
CA GLN A 30 11.47 -3.38 -14.05
C GLN A 30 11.21 -4.87 -13.79
N GLU A 31 11.44 -5.67 -14.81
CA GLU A 31 11.61 -7.11 -14.69
C GLU A 31 13.09 -7.45 -14.54
N LEU A 32 13.37 -8.39 -13.65
CA LEU A 32 14.71 -8.81 -13.25
C LEU A 32 14.81 -10.32 -13.51
N PRO A 33 15.20 -10.74 -14.72
CA PRO A 33 15.37 -12.15 -15.06
C PRO A 33 16.43 -12.80 -14.18
N LEU A 34 16.20 -14.06 -13.80
CA LEU A 34 17.13 -14.89 -13.04
C LEU A 34 17.65 -16.03 -13.91
N ASP A 35 18.85 -16.54 -13.57
CA ASP A 35 19.52 -17.61 -14.33
C ASP A 35 18.72 -18.92 -14.43
N ASN A 36 17.77 -19.13 -13.50
CA ASN A 36 16.88 -20.28 -13.48
C ASN A 36 15.63 -20.13 -14.38
N GLY A 37 15.57 -19.06 -15.19
CA GLY A 37 14.44 -18.77 -16.08
C GLY A 37 13.22 -18.16 -15.40
N THR A 38 13.28 -17.87 -14.09
CA THR A 38 12.23 -17.13 -13.38
C THR A 38 12.49 -15.62 -13.44
N VAL A 39 11.46 -14.82 -13.15
CA VAL A 39 11.55 -13.36 -13.20
C VAL A 39 11.16 -12.77 -11.85
N ASN A 40 12.04 -11.94 -11.31
CA ASN A 40 11.71 -11.02 -10.22
C ASN A 40 11.18 -9.70 -10.80
N SER A 41 10.48 -8.92 -9.99
CA SER A 41 10.01 -7.59 -10.41
C SER A 41 10.29 -6.55 -9.35
N SER A 42 10.46 -5.32 -9.77
CA SER A 42 10.43 -4.14 -8.92
C SER A 42 9.55 -3.09 -9.56
N HIS A 43 8.72 -2.45 -8.75
CA HIS A 43 7.83 -1.37 -9.21
C HIS A 43 7.86 -0.26 -8.19
N LYS A 44 8.16 0.95 -8.64
CA LYS A 44 8.22 2.15 -7.83
C LYS A 44 7.27 3.21 -8.39
N ILE A 45 6.38 3.72 -7.56
CA ILE A 45 5.52 4.85 -7.91
C ILE A 45 5.79 5.98 -6.93
N VAL A 46 5.95 7.19 -7.45
CA VAL A 46 6.05 8.42 -6.65
C VAL A 46 4.89 9.32 -7.05
N PHE A 47 4.12 9.79 -6.07
CA PHE A 47 3.05 10.76 -6.28
C PHE A 47 3.06 11.86 -5.23
N GLN A 48 2.45 12.99 -5.56
CA GLN A 48 2.35 14.18 -4.72
C GLN A 48 0.88 14.46 -4.44
N ILE A 49 0.49 14.42 -3.17
CA ILE A 49 -0.85 14.83 -2.73
C ILE A 49 -0.99 16.34 -2.90
N THR A 50 -2.10 16.79 -3.46
CA THR A 50 -2.36 18.19 -3.84
C THR A 50 -3.43 18.87 -2.98
N GLU A 51 -3.90 18.21 -1.92
CA GLU A 51 -4.78 18.79 -0.90
C GLU A 51 -4.09 19.95 -0.15
N GLU A 52 -4.88 20.84 0.47
CA GLU A 52 -4.37 22.00 1.23
C GLU A 52 -3.50 21.57 2.42
N GLU A 53 -3.90 20.53 3.13
CA GLU A 53 -3.19 19.97 4.30
C GLU A 53 -2.89 18.48 4.10
N PRO A 54 -1.92 18.13 3.22
CA PRO A 54 -1.70 16.75 2.81
C PRO A 54 -1.28 15.84 3.97
N ASP A 55 -0.56 16.39 4.95
CA ASP A 55 -0.01 15.63 6.08
C ASP A 55 -1.07 14.99 6.98
N ILE A 56 -2.30 15.53 7.00
CA ILE A 56 -3.44 14.98 7.74
C ILE A 56 -3.82 13.58 7.21
N SER A 57 -3.60 13.34 5.92
CA SER A 57 -3.92 12.06 5.26
C SER A 57 -2.85 10.98 5.47
N SER A 58 -1.69 11.31 6.03
CA SER A 58 -0.49 10.45 6.05
C SER A 58 -0.75 9.03 6.55
N VAL A 59 -1.32 8.88 7.74
CA VAL A 59 -1.63 7.56 8.33
C VAL A 59 -2.66 6.80 7.50
N GLY A 60 -3.68 7.49 7.00
CA GLY A 60 -4.73 6.90 6.18
C GLY A 60 -4.20 6.40 4.83
N VAL A 61 -3.35 7.17 4.15
CA VAL A 61 -2.68 6.79 2.89
C VAL A 61 -1.81 5.56 3.09
N LEU A 62 -0.97 5.55 4.14
CA LEU A 62 -0.14 4.39 4.46
C LEU A 62 -1.00 3.15 4.73
N PHE A 63 -2.04 3.29 5.54
CA PHE A 63 -2.95 2.19 5.88
C PHE A 63 -3.67 1.64 4.63
N ALA A 64 -4.25 2.51 3.80
CA ALA A 64 -4.98 2.11 2.60
C ALA A 64 -4.08 1.36 1.60
N LEU A 65 -2.86 1.84 1.40
CA LEU A 65 -1.87 1.20 0.53
C LEU A 65 -1.39 -0.14 1.10
N ALA A 66 -1.10 -0.21 2.39
CA ALA A 66 -0.71 -1.45 3.06
C ALA A 66 -1.83 -2.50 3.01
N LEU A 67 -3.08 -2.09 3.27
CA LEU A 67 -4.27 -2.92 3.14
C LEU A 67 -4.39 -3.49 1.73
N MET A 68 -4.36 -2.65 0.69
CA MET A 68 -4.45 -3.13 -0.69
C MET A 68 -3.29 -4.05 -1.04
N SER A 69 -2.08 -3.73 -0.60
CA SER A 69 -0.92 -4.60 -0.77
C SER A 69 -1.16 -5.99 -0.20
N PHE A 70 -1.69 -6.09 1.02
CA PHE A 70 -2.07 -7.36 1.65
C PHE A 70 -3.22 -8.06 0.91
N THR A 71 -4.30 -7.35 0.58
CA THR A 71 -5.50 -7.91 -0.06
C THR A 71 -5.17 -8.59 -1.39
N TYR A 72 -4.28 -7.99 -2.19
CA TYR A 72 -3.87 -8.56 -3.48
C TYR A 72 -2.69 -9.52 -3.35
N ALA A 73 -2.28 -9.90 -2.14
CA ALA A 73 -1.14 -10.79 -1.93
C ALA A 73 -1.49 -12.27 -1.85
N ALA A 74 -0.66 -13.05 -2.52
CA ALA A 74 -0.67 -14.51 -2.47
C ALA A 74 0.59 -15.03 -1.76
N PRO A 75 0.53 -16.22 -1.15
CA PRO A 75 1.72 -16.91 -0.67
C PRO A 75 2.66 -17.30 -1.83
N ARG A 76 3.96 -17.44 -1.53
CA ARG A 76 5.00 -17.82 -2.50
C ARG A 76 6.07 -18.68 -1.83
N GLY A 77 6.41 -19.80 -2.46
CA GLY A 77 7.49 -20.67 -2.00
C GLY A 77 7.24 -21.24 -0.61
N TYR A 78 8.15 -21.00 0.35
CA TYR A 78 7.99 -21.52 1.71
C TYR A 78 6.90 -20.81 2.52
N SER A 79 6.46 -19.62 2.11
CA SER A 79 5.44 -18.87 2.87
C SER A 79 4.05 -19.52 2.84
N PHE A 80 3.84 -20.55 2.00
CA PHE A 80 2.64 -21.38 2.04
C PHE A 80 2.45 -22.10 3.38
N ASN A 81 3.53 -22.38 4.12
CA ASN A 81 3.46 -23.03 5.42
C ASN A 81 2.81 -22.14 6.50
N ASP A 82 2.93 -20.82 6.34
CA ASP A 82 2.41 -19.82 7.29
C ASP A 82 1.15 -19.12 6.74
N PHE A 83 0.63 -19.58 5.60
CA PHE A 83 -0.53 -18.96 4.96
C PHE A 83 -1.80 -19.24 5.76
N ILE A 84 -2.44 -18.17 6.21
CA ILE A 84 -3.74 -18.24 6.89
C ILE A 84 -4.82 -17.83 5.88
N PRO A 85 -5.65 -18.78 5.40
CA PRO A 85 -6.79 -18.48 4.53
C PRO A 85 -7.75 -17.52 5.23
N ASP A 86 -8.38 -16.64 4.46
CA ASP A 86 -9.40 -15.69 4.92
C ASP A 86 -8.95 -14.70 6.02
N GLU A 87 -7.66 -14.68 6.38
CA GLU A 87 -7.10 -13.67 7.26
C GLU A 87 -7.35 -12.26 6.71
N GLU A 88 -7.82 -11.38 7.59
CA GLU A 88 -8.09 -9.98 7.29
C GLU A 88 -6.91 -9.11 7.72
N TYR A 89 -6.59 -8.08 6.93
CA TYR A 89 -5.61 -7.10 7.37
C TYR A 89 -6.19 -6.29 8.53
N ASN A 90 -5.44 -6.18 9.63
CA ASN A 90 -5.86 -5.50 10.84
C ASN A 90 -4.85 -4.42 11.26
N LEU A 91 -5.23 -3.59 12.24
CA LEU A 91 -4.38 -2.50 12.73
C LEU A 91 -3.10 -3.01 13.40
N GLY A 92 -3.09 -4.22 13.96
CA GLY A 92 -1.88 -4.82 14.51
C GLY A 92 -0.79 -4.97 13.45
N TYR A 93 -1.12 -5.59 12.32
CA TYR A 93 -0.18 -5.73 11.20
C TYR A 93 0.29 -4.38 10.66
N PHE A 94 -0.61 -3.40 10.58
CA PHE A 94 -0.25 -2.06 10.13
C PHE A 94 0.75 -1.38 11.09
N LEU A 95 0.51 -1.46 12.39
CA LEU A 95 1.38 -0.84 13.40
C LEU A 95 2.74 -1.53 13.51
N GLU A 96 2.81 -2.85 13.26
CA GLU A 96 4.07 -3.60 13.25
C GLU A 96 5.03 -3.11 12.15
N GLY A 97 4.51 -2.70 11.00
CA GLY A 97 5.30 -2.18 9.88
C GLY A 97 5.52 -0.66 9.93
N LEU A 98 4.89 0.06 10.85
CA LEU A 98 4.90 1.52 10.90
C LEU A 98 6.15 2.07 11.58
N HIS A 99 6.84 2.99 10.92
CA HIS A 99 8.05 3.63 11.43
C HIS A 99 7.99 5.15 11.22
N PHE A 100 8.62 5.90 12.13
CA PHE A 100 8.82 7.34 11.98
C PHE A 100 10.28 7.69 12.25
N GLU A 101 10.97 8.15 11.21
CA GLU A 101 12.37 8.57 11.32
C GLU A 101 12.60 9.86 10.51
N ARG A 102 13.29 10.83 11.13
CA ARG A 102 13.72 12.09 10.48
C ARG A 102 12.59 12.85 9.77
N GLY A 103 11.38 12.82 10.33
CA GLY A 103 10.22 13.51 9.77
C GLY A 103 9.48 12.73 8.67
N VAL A 104 9.93 11.52 8.32
CA VAL A 104 9.29 10.66 7.34
C VAL A 104 8.52 9.57 8.07
N LEU A 105 7.25 9.39 7.69
CA LEU A 105 6.44 8.27 8.13
C LEU A 105 6.55 7.16 7.08
N SER A 106 6.88 5.94 7.48
CA SER A 106 7.00 4.81 6.56
C SER A 106 6.26 3.58 7.06
N HIS A 107 5.88 2.73 6.13
CA HIS A 107 5.35 1.40 6.41
C HIS A 107 6.10 0.36 5.56
N GLU A 108 6.68 -0.65 6.21
CA GLU A 108 7.42 -1.73 5.56
C GLU A 108 6.80 -3.07 5.92
N ALA A 109 6.51 -3.90 4.91
CA ALA A 109 5.99 -5.24 5.14
C ALA A 109 6.48 -6.23 4.08
N ASP A 110 7.10 -7.32 4.53
CA ASP A 110 7.72 -8.31 3.66
C ASP A 110 6.79 -9.53 3.48
N TYR A 111 6.37 -10.15 4.58
CA TYR A 111 5.34 -11.18 4.62
C TYR A 111 4.38 -10.94 5.78
N VAL A 112 3.09 -11.15 5.55
CA VAL A 112 2.05 -11.05 6.58
C VAL A 112 1.13 -12.25 6.41
N SER A 113 1.01 -13.07 7.46
CA SER A 113 0.17 -14.29 7.47
C SER A 113 0.38 -15.16 6.23
N GLY A 114 1.66 -15.41 5.92
CA GLY A 114 2.15 -16.20 4.78
C GLY A 114 2.01 -15.54 3.40
N ARG A 115 1.38 -14.36 3.28
CA ARG A 115 1.25 -13.64 2.00
C ARG A 115 2.51 -12.84 1.70
N CYS A 116 2.99 -12.88 0.46
CA CYS A 116 4.17 -12.13 0.00
C CYS A 116 3.80 -10.66 -0.24
N VAL A 117 3.86 -9.82 0.79
CA VAL A 117 3.47 -8.39 0.71
C VAL A 117 4.54 -7.59 -0.03
N LYS A 118 5.79 -7.64 0.47
CA LYS A 118 6.99 -7.01 -0.11
C LYS A 118 6.75 -5.59 -0.62
N THR A 119 6.25 -4.75 0.28
CA THR A 119 5.84 -3.37 0.00
C THR A 119 6.40 -2.44 1.05
N ASP A 120 7.09 -1.42 0.56
CA ASP A 120 7.66 -0.33 1.34
C ASP A 120 6.96 0.96 0.90
N ILE A 121 6.38 1.71 1.83
CA ILE A 121 5.66 2.96 1.57
C ILE A 121 6.29 4.05 2.43
N THR A 122 6.63 5.18 1.83
CA THR A 122 7.12 6.36 2.57
C THR A 122 6.25 7.56 2.28
N PHE A 123 5.94 8.33 3.31
CA PHE A 123 5.27 9.61 3.25
C PHE A 123 6.20 10.67 3.82
N GLU A 124 6.64 11.57 2.96
CA GLU A 124 7.46 12.72 3.31
C GLU A 124 6.56 13.92 3.67
N PRO A 125 7.02 14.84 4.53
CA PRO A 125 6.27 16.06 4.84
C PRO A 125 5.87 16.82 3.58
N GLY A 126 4.64 17.35 3.56
CA GLY A 126 4.09 18.03 2.40
C GLY A 126 3.45 17.09 1.38
N GLY A 127 3.23 15.80 1.68
CA GLY A 127 2.37 14.93 0.87
C GLY A 127 3.04 14.14 -0.24
N LYS A 128 4.37 14.08 -0.29
CA LYS A 128 5.08 13.25 -1.26
C LYS A 128 5.13 11.80 -0.79
N VAL A 129 4.59 10.90 -1.60
CA VAL A 129 4.48 9.48 -1.28
C VAL A 129 5.28 8.66 -2.27
N THR A 130 6.06 7.70 -1.77
CA THR A 130 6.75 6.69 -2.58
C THR A 130 6.26 5.30 -2.19
N ILE A 131 5.81 4.53 -3.17
CA ILE A 131 5.51 3.10 -3.04
C ILE A 131 6.62 2.34 -3.76
N SER A 132 7.23 1.37 -3.08
CA SER A 132 8.19 0.44 -3.68
C SER A 132 7.73 -0.99 -3.40
N ILE A 133 7.51 -1.77 -4.45
CA ILE A 133 7.11 -3.17 -4.32
C ILE A 133 8.09 -4.09 -5.04
N ARG A 134 8.32 -5.28 -4.45
CA ARG A 134 9.26 -6.28 -4.97
C ARG A 134 8.54 -7.61 -5.17
N ASN A 135 8.67 -8.21 -6.35
CA ASN A 135 8.06 -9.49 -6.71
C ASN A 135 6.52 -9.48 -6.70
N ARG A 136 5.95 -8.34 -7.09
CA ARG A 136 4.51 -8.04 -7.08
C ARG A 136 3.96 -7.63 -8.46
N GLY A 137 4.79 -7.72 -9.50
CA GLY A 137 4.45 -7.24 -10.83
C GLY A 137 4.14 -5.74 -10.80
N ARG A 138 3.13 -5.31 -11.55
CA ARG A 138 2.62 -3.93 -11.59
C ARG A 138 1.47 -3.67 -10.59
N GLY A 139 1.44 -4.40 -9.48
CA GLY A 139 0.30 -4.37 -8.53
C GLY A 139 -0.06 -2.96 -8.02
N ALA A 140 0.94 -2.10 -7.82
CA ALA A 140 0.73 -0.75 -7.30
C ALA A 140 -0.04 0.17 -8.24
N ASP A 141 -0.04 -0.08 -9.56
CA ASP A 141 -0.83 0.72 -10.52
C ASP A 141 -2.31 0.71 -10.14
N ARG A 142 -2.81 -0.46 -9.75
CA ARG A 142 -4.21 -0.64 -9.33
C ARG A 142 -4.52 0.06 -8.01
N TRP A 143 -3.58 0.07 -7.08
CA TRP A 143 -3.78 0.65 -5.75
C TRP A 143 -3.89 2.18 -5.84
N VAL A 144 -3.03 2.78 -6.64
CA VAL A 144 -3.04 4.22 -6.92
C VAL A 144 -4.36 4.63 -7.58
N ILE A 145 -4.86 3.85 -8.55
CA ILE A 145 -6.20 4.08 -9.14
C ILE A 145 -7.31 4.01 -8.09
N HIS A 146 -7.24 3.06 -7.15
CA HIS A 146 -8.23 2.95 -6.07
C HIS A 146 -8.16 4.12 -5.09
N LEU A 147 -6.97 4.63 -4.77
CA LEU A 147 -6.80 5.82 -3.93
C LEU A 147 -7.45 7.06 -4.54
N GLN A 148 -7.33 7.28 -5.86
CA GLN A 148 -7.98 8.41 -6.54
C GLN A 148 -9.51 8.32 -6.52
N GLY A 149 -10.07 7.11 -6.35
CA GLY A 149 -11.51 6.86 -6.39
C GLY A 149 -12.15 7.14 -7.76
N ARG A 150 -13.48 7.05 -7.84
CA ARG A 150 -14.26 7.35 -9.07
C ARG A 150 -14.46 8.86 -9.31
N LYS A 151 -13.44 9.70 -9.11
CA LYS A 151 -13.48 11.09 -9.60
C LYS A 151 -13.23 11.18 -11.12
N HIS A 152 -13.06 10.07 -11.84
CA HIS A 152 -12.90 10.02 -13.29
C HIS A 152 -13.91 9.11 -13.99
N VAL A 153 -15.15 9.61 -14.14
CA VAL A 153 -15.90 9.55 -15.42
C VAL A 153 -16.81 10.79 -15.43
N GLN A 154 -16.27 11.93 -15.85
CA GLN A 154 -17.13 12.98 -16.40
C GLN A 154 -17.33 12.66 -17.87
N ALA A 155 -18.58 12.50 -18.30
CA ALA A 155 -18.91 12.52 -19.72
C ALA A 155 -18.50 13.90 -20.26
N VAL A 156 -17.63 13.90 -21.26
CA VAL A 156 -17.41 15.07 -22.13
C VAL A 156 -18.62 15.22 -23.04
#